data_AF-A0A6C0ARJ3-F1
#
_entry.id   AF-A0A6C0ARJ3-F1
#
_cell.length_a   1.000
_cell.length_b   1.000
_cell.length_c   1.000
_cell.angle_alpha   90.00
_cell.angle_beta   90.00
_cell.angle_gamma   90.00
#
_symmetry.space_group_name_H-M   'P 1'
#
loop_
_entity.id
_entity.type
_entity.pdbx_description
1 polymer ?
#
loop_
_entity_poly.entity_id
_entity_poly.type
_entity_poly.pdbx_seq_one_letter_code
_entity_poly.pdbx_strand_id
1 'polypeptide(L)'
;MKLSKFNTFFMLCSTVNPSFIPVKRICKDCKYFIGDTLQCRKFGDTNIVTGEVTYPYASVIRGDSKKCGEVGNHFENNPYKLVTGPYYFVKKNLFFTFSGVIIGINVVSIIIQFISKNPIILPSLKI
;
A
#
# COMPACT_ATOMS: atom_id res chain seq x y z
N MET A 1 -41.66 11.37 39.22
CA MET A 1 -41.04 11.20 37.89
C MET A 1 -39.95 10.14 38.02
N LYS A 2 -40.19 8.92 37.52
CA LYS A 2 -39.29 7.75 37.70
C LYS A 2 -38.27 7.73 36.55
N LEU A 3 -37.03 8.11 36.83
CA LEU A 3 -35.90 7.95 35.91
C LEU A 3 -35.15 6.67 36.29
N SER A 4 -35.60 5.54 35.73
CA SER A 4 -34.92 4.26 35.85
C SER A 4 -34.95 3.60 34.49
N LYS A 5 -33.85 2.93 34.14
CA LYS A 5 -33.58 2.15 32.92
C LYS A 5 -32.89 2.91 31.79
N PHE A 6 -31.62 3.26 31.97
CA PHE A 6 -30.74 3.52 30.83
C PHE A 6 -29.25 3.24 31.13
N ASN A 7 -28.90 2.09 31.72
CA ASN A 7 -27.48 1.66 31.66
C ASN A 7 -27.23 0.18 31.99
N THR A 8 -27.77 -0.75 31.20
CA THR A 8 -27.41 -2.18 31.34
C THR A 8 -27.12 -2.86 29.99
N PHE A 9 -26.75 -2.10 28.96
CA PHE A 9 -26.44 -2.65 27.63
C PHE A 9 -24.95 -2.69 27.28
N PHE A 10 -24.05 -2.50 28.25
CA PHE A 10 -22.59 -2.48 28.00
C PHE A 10 -21.82 -3.64 28.64
N MET A 11 -22.50 -4.72 29.05
CA MET A 11 -21.88 -5.85 29.77
C MET A 11 -22.00 -7.19 29.04
N LEU A 12 -21.99 -7.17 27.71
CA LEU A 12 -21.95 -8.39 26.88
C LEU A 12 -20.93 -8.30 25.75
N CYS A 13 -19.80 -7.62 25.98
CA CYS A 13 -18.58 -7.96 25.25
C CYS A 13 -17.98 -9.21 25.92
N SER A 14 -18.65 -10.34 25.71
CA SER A 14 -18.13 -11.65 25.97
C SER A 14 -16.69 -11.71 25.48
N THR A 15 -15.82 -12.16 26.37
CA THR A 15 -14.46 -12.59 26.15
C THR A 15 -14.43 -13.64 25.03
N VAL A 16 -14.50 -13.19 23.79
CA VAL A 16 -14.02 -13.95 22.65
C VAL A 16 -12.53 -14.10 22.89
N ASN A 17 -12.11 -15.25 23.41
CA ASN A 17 -10.77 -15.73 23.19
C ASN A 17 -10.66 -15.92 21.68
N PRO A 18 -9.97 -15.03 20.92
CA PRO A 18 -9.69 -15.34 19.55
C PRO A 18 -8.88 -16.62 19.62
N SER A 19 -9.47 -17.73 19.19
CA SER A 19 -8.76 -18.98 19.04
C SER A 19 -7.52 -18.63 18.23
N PHE A 20 -6.34 -18.80 18.84
CA PHE A 20 -5.03 -18.69 18.23
C PHE A 20 -4.91 -19.83 17.20
N ILE A 21 -5.74 -19.80 16.17
CA ILE A 21 -5.48 -20.51 14.93
C ILE A 21 -4.23 -19.81 14.40
N PRO A 22 -3.11 -20.50 14.17
CA PRO A 22 -1.99 -19.89 13.48
C PRO A 22 -2.47 -19.64 12.06
N VAL A 23 -3.00 -18.43 11.81
CA VAL A 23 -3.45 -18.01 10.49
C VAL A 23 -2.26 -18.24 9.59
N LYS A 24 -2.40 -19.19 8.66
CA LYS A 24 -1.33 -19.58 7.75
C LYS A 24 -0.73 -18.30 7.16
N ARG A 25 0.53 -18.01 7.50
CA ARG A 25 1.16 -16.72 7.19
C ARG A 25 1.11 -16.49 5.68
N ILE A 26 0.57 -15.35 5.25
CA ILE A 26 0.34 -15.04 3.83
C ILE A 26 1.59 -14.36 3.28
N CYS A 27 2.19 -14.90 2.22
CA CYS A 27 3.42 -14.33 1.63
C CYS A 27 3.30 -12.83 1.33
N LYS A 28 2.12 -12.35 0.91
CA LYS A 28 1.84 -10.94 0.63
C LYS A 28 2.09 -10.00 1.82
N ASP A 29 2.05 -10.51 3.04
CA ASP A 29 2.29 -9.74 4.28
C ASP A 29 3.74 -9.86 4.78
N CYS A 30 4.56 -10.66 4.11
CA CYS A 30 5.96 -10.86 4.45
C CYS A 30 6.81 -9.66 4.02
N LYS A 31 7.71 -9.22 4.89
CA LYS A 31 8.76 -8.21 4.63
C LYS A 31 9.65 -8.56 3.43
N TYR A 32 9.79 -9.84 3.13
CA TYR A 32 10.61 -10.34 2.03
C TYR A 32 9.89 -10.47 0.69
N PHE A 33 8.58 -10.20 0.65
CA PHE A 33 7.79 -10.38 -0.56
C PHE A 33 7.94 -9.19 -1.51
N ILE A 34 8.22 -9.47 -2.77
CA ILE A 34 8.27 -8.50 -3.86
C ILE A 34 6.94 -8.57 -4.59
N GLY A 35 6.09 -7.55 -4.41
CA GLY A 35 4.72 -7.54 -4.92
C GLY A 35 4.61 -7.58 -6.44
N ASP A 36 5.51 -6.90 -7.14
CA ASP A 36 5.48 -6.76 -8.60
C ASP A 36 5.75 -8.06 -9.35
N THR A 37 6.68 -8.87 -8.83
CA THR A 37 7.14 -10.11 -9.47
C THR A 37 6.66 -11.37 -8.74
N LEU A 38 5.94 -11.22 -7.62
CA LEU A 38 5.51 -12.31 -6.75
C LEU A 38 6.67 -13.17 -6.21
N GLN A 39 7.85 -12.57 -6.06
CA GLN A 39 9.09 -13.24 -5.65
C GLN A 39 9.40 -13.06 -4.16
N CYS A 40 10.31 -13.89 -3.65
CA CYS A 40 10.82 -13.82 -2.29
C CYS A 40 12.28 -13.33 -2.29
N ARG A 41 12.52 -12.12 -1.78
CA ARG A 41 13.86 -11.51 -1.76
C ARG A 41 14.86 -12.19 -0.82
N LYS A 42 14.37 -13.00 0.12
CA LYS A 42 15.19 -13.62 1.17
C LYS A 42 16.16 -14.67 0.63
N PHE A 43 15.74 -15.38 -0.41
CA PHE A 43 16.48 -16.49 -1.01
C PHE A 43 16.93 -16.14 -2.42
N GLY A 44 17.32 -14.88 -2.63
CA GLY A 44 17.87 -14.46 -3.92
C GLY A 44 19.28 -15.00 -4.09
N ASP A 45 19.57 -15.43 -5.32
CA ASP A 45 20.91 -15.88 -5.71
C ASP A 45 21.53 -14.79 -6.59
N THR A 46 22.71 -14.34 -6.19
CA THR A 46 23.49 -13.34 -6.92
C THR A 46 24.45 -14.03 -7.87
N ASN A 47 24.36 -13.69 -9.15
CA ASN A 47 25.35 -14.09 -10.13
C ASN A 47 26.65 -13.31 -9.87
N ILE A 48 27.71 -14.01 -9.48
CA ILE A 48 29.00 -13.39 -9.13
C ILE A 48 29.72 -12.73 -10.32
N VAL A 49 29.37 -13.11 -11.56
CA VAL A 49 30.00 -12.58 -12.78
C VAL A 49 29.30 -11.30 -13.23
N THR A 50 27.97 -11.32 -13.27
CA THR A 50 27.17 -10.19 -13.79
C THR A 50 26.68 -9.23 -12.71
N GLY A 51 26.71 -9.65 -11.44
CA GLY A 51 26.11 -8.93 -10.32
C GLY A 51 24.58 -8.98 -10.27
N GLU A 52 23.94 -9.70 -11.20
CA GLU A 52 22.48 -9.79 -11.26
C GLU A 52 21.94 -10.67 -10.14
N VAL A 53 20.88 -10.22 -9.47
CA VAL A 53 20.22 -10.98 -8.40
C VAL A 53 18.92 -11.56 -8.93
N THR A 54 18.81 -12.89 -8.87
CA THR A 54 17.60 -13.61 -9.26
C THR A 54 16.84 -14.06 -8.01
N TYR A 55 15.53 -13.83 -7.99
CA TYR A 55 14.69 -14.19 -6.84
C TYR A 55 13.69 -15.28 -7.22
N PRO A 56 13.55 -16.34 -6.41
CA PRO A 56 12.56 -17.38 -6.64
C PRO A 56 11.14 -16.90 -6.29
N TYR A 57 10.15 -17.47 -6.96
CA TYR A 57 8.73 -17.19 -6.67
C TYR A 57 8.36 -17.55 -5.23
N ALA A 58 7.58 -16.68 -4.58
CA ALA A 58 7.18 -16.89 -3.19
C ALA A 58 6.36 -18.16 -2.99
N SER A 59 5.57 -18.58 -3.99
CA SER A 59 4.81 -19.84 -3.98
C SER A 59 5.72 -21.07 -3.92
N VAL A 60 6.78 -21.10 -4.73
CA VAL A 60 7.76 -22.19 -4.77
C VAL A 60 8.47 -22.31 -3.42
N ILE A 61 8.89 -21.17 -2.87
CA ILE A 61 9.58 -21.10 -1.58
C ILE A 61 8.66 -21.49 -0.40
N ARG A 62 7.35 -21.32 -0.55
CA ARG A 62 6.33 -21.74 0.42
C ARG A 62 6.15 -23.26 0.43
N GLY A 63 6.35 -23.93 -0.70
CA GLY A 63 6.32 -25.40 -0.79
C GLY A 63 7.59 -26.07 -0.29
N ASP A 64 8.72 -25.36 -0.26
CA ASP A 64 10.01 -25.89 0.16
C ASP A 64 10.19 -25.84 1.69
N SER A 65 10.21 -27.02 2.33
CA SER A 65 10.36 -27.17 3.78
C SER A 65 11.70 -26.66 4.33
N LYS A 66 12.76 -26.65 3.51
CA LYS A 66 14.09 -26.12 3.89
C LYS A 66 14.14 -24.60 3.83
N LYS A 67 13.15 -23.95 3.22
CA LYS A 67 13.06 -22.50 3.10
C LYS A 67 11.91 -21.97 3.94
N CYS A 68 10.93 -21.27 3.36
CA CYS A 68 9.81 -20.77 4.16
C CYS A 68 8.91 -21.89 4.68
N GLY A 69 8.82 -23.04 3.99
CA GLY A 69 7.90 -24.13 4.33
C GLY A 69 6.44 -23.69 4.35
N GLU A 70 5.51 -24.59 4.69
CA GLU A 70 4.07 -24.30 4.71
C GLU A 70 3.60 -23.47 5.91
N VAL A 71 4.41 -23.39 6.97
CA VAL A 71 4.12 -22.59 8.18
C VAL A 71 4.74 -21.20 8.13
N GLY A 72 5.81 -21.02 7.35
CA GLY A 72 6.42 -19.71 7.13
C GLY A 72 7.54 -19.48 8.13
N ASN A 73 8.48 -20.44 8.20
CA ASN A 73 9.62 -20.49 9.10
C ASN A 73 10.41 -19.18 9.13
N HIS A 74 10.48 -18.52 7.97
CA HIS A 74 11.23 -17.29 7.76
C HIS A 74 10.35 -16.06 7.51
N PHE A 75 9.07 -16.16 7.85
CA PHE A 75 8.14 -15.04 7.71
C PHE A 75 8.43 -13.96 8.75
N GLU A 76 8.62 -12.74 8.26
CA GLU A 76 8.76 -11.54 9.07
C GLU A 76 7.67 -10.57 8.62
N ASN A 77 6.87 -10.06 9.54
CA ASN A 77 5.79 -9.15 9.22
C ASN A 77 6.37 -7.81 8.71
N ASN A 78 5.75 -7.21 7.69
CA ASN A 78 6.12 -5.88 7.22
C ASN A 78 5.25 -4.79 7.88
N PRO A 79 5.71 -4.10 8.93
CA PRO A 79 4.90 -3.06 9.58
C PRO A 79 4.66 -1.85 8.65
N TYR A 80 5.51 -1.64 7.65
CA TYR A 80 5.45 -0.48 6.74
C TYR A 80 4.72 -0.78 5.43
N LYS A 81 3.88 -1.82 5.38
CA LYS A 81 3.14 -2.20 4.17
C LYS A 81 2.26 -1.07 3.63
N LEU A 82 1.64 -0.30 4.52
CA LEU A 82 0.82 0.86 4.17
C LEU A 82 1.60 1.95 3.44
N VAL A 83 2.90 2.10 3.74
CA VAL A 83 3.76 3.13 3.17
C VAL A 83 4.49 2.62 1.92
N THR A 84 4.91 1.36 1.94
CA THR A 84 5.70 0.75 0.85
C THR A 84 4.89 0.59 -0.44
N GLY A 85 3.60 0.25 -0.36
CA GLY A 85 2.73 0.13 -1.55
C GLY A 85 2.68 1.41 -2.39
N PRO A 86 2.23 2.55 -1.83
CA PRO A 86 2.22 3.83 -2.52
C PRO A 86 3.60 4.27 -3.00
N TYR A 87 4.65 4.04 -2.20
CA TYR A 87 6.03 4.40 -2.56
C TYR A 87 6.49 3.73 -3.86
N TYR A 88 6.33 2.41 -3.98
CA TYR A 88 6.74 1.69 -5.20
C TYR A 88 5.85 2.04 -6.40
N PHE A 89 4.56 2.30 -6.18
CA PHE A 89 3.67 2.76 -7.23
C PHE A 89 4.14 4.11 -7.84
N VAL A 90 4.48 5.08 -6.99
CA VAL A 90 5.01 6.38 -7.44
C VAL A 90 6.39 6.21 -8.10
N LYS A 91 7.27 5.40 -7.50
CA LYS A 91 8.60 5.12 -8.06
C LYS A 91 8.54 4.50 -9.47
N LYS A 92 7.59 3.59 -9.71
CA LYS A 92 7.40 2.92 -11.00
C LYS A 92 6.71 3.81 -12.04
N ASN A 93 5.77 4.65 -11.60
CA ASN A 93 5.02 5.57 -12.45
C ASN A 93 5.58 7.00 -12.41
N LEU A 94 6.86 7.16 -12.04
CA LEU A 94 7.51 8.46 -11.86
C LEU A 94 7.33 9.35 -13.11
N PHE A 95 7.47 8.75 -14.29
CA PHE A 95 7.29 9.43 -15.57
C PHE A 95 5.87 9.97 -15.76
N PHE A 96 4.85 9.19 -15.40
CA PHE A 96 3.45 9.64 -15.46
C PHE A 96 3.18 10.78 -14.47
N THR A 97 3.74 10.72 -13.27
CA THR A 97 3.56 11.79 -12.27
C THR A 97 4.15 13.12 -12.72
N PHE A 98 5.32 13.13 -13.37
CA PHE A 98 5.90 14.36 -13.91
C PHE A 98 5.11 14.90 -15.11
N SER A 99 4.65 14.02 -16.00
CA SER A 99 3.86 14.44 -17.17
C SER A 99 2.53 15.10 -16.78
N GLY A 100 1.84 14.58 -15.75
CA GLY A 100 0.57 15.14 -15.28
C GLY A 100 0.71 16.54 -14.66
N VAL A 101 1.81 16.80 -13.95
CA VAL A 101 2.08 18.12 -13.35
C VAL A 101 2.35 19.16 -14.42
N ILE A 102 3.12 18.82 -15.46
CA ILE A 102 3.42 19.73 -16.57
C ILE A 102 2.13 20.11 -17.32
N ILE A 103 1.25 19.13 -17.60
CA ILE A 103 -0.04 19.38 -18.25
C ILE A 103 -0.94 20.27 -17.38
N GLY A 104 -1.00 19.99 -16.08
CA GLY A 104 -1.79 20.79 -15.12
C GLY A 104 -1.37 22.26 -15.07
N ILE A 105 -0.06 22.55 -15.01
CA ILE A 105 0.46 23.93 -15.00
C ILE A 105 0.10 24.67 -16.29
N ASN A 106 0.19 23.99 -17.44
CA ASN A 106 -0.18 24.56 -18.73
C ASN A 106 -1.67 24.90 -18.80
N VAL A 107 -2.55 24.02 -18.33
CA VAL A 107 -4.00 24.27 -18.31
C VAL A 107 -4.35 25.45 -17.40
N VAL A 108 -3.79 25.53 -16.20
CA VAL A 108 -4.03 26.67 -15.28
C VAL A 108 -3.54 27.98 -15.90
N SER A 109 -2.38 27.98 -16.55
CA SER A 109 -1.87 29.18 -17.24
C SER A 109 -2.80 29.64 -18.37
N ILE A 110 -3.37 28.71 -19.14
CA ILE A 110 -4.33 29.02 -20.21
C ILE A 110 -5.61 29.62 -19.61
N ILE A 111 -6.13 29.06 -18.51
CA ILE A 111 -7.32 29.58 -17.84
C ILE A 111 -7.07 31.01 -17.33
N ILE A 112 -5.93 31.27 -16.70
CA ILE A 112 -5.56 32.63 -16.23
C ILE A 112 -5.47 33.61 -17.39
N GLN A 113 -4.83 33.21 -18.50
CA GLN A 113 -4.75 34.06 -19.70
C GLN A 113 -6.14 34.32 -20.31
N PHE A 114 -7.04 33.35 -20.29
CA PHE A 114 -8.41 33.50 -20.80
C PHE A 114 -9.24 34.45 -19.93
N ILE A 115 -9.14 34.34 -18.60
CA ILE A 115 -9.80 35.26 -17.64
C ILE A 115 -9.24 36.68 -17.80
N SER A 116 -7.91 36.83 -17.92
CA SER A 116 -7.27 38.14 -18.09
C SER A 116 -7.67 38.85 -19.40
N LYS A 117 -7.94 38.09 -20.48
CA LYS A 117 -8.34 38.66 -21.78
C LYS A 117 -9.84 38.95 -21.90
N ASN A 118 -10.69 38.37 -21.04
CA ASN A 118 -12.14 38.55 -21.05
C ASN A 118 -12.68 38.98 -19.67
N PRO A 119 -12.43 40.23 -19.23
CA PRO A 119 -12.82 40.70 -17.89
C PRO A 119 -14.34 40.89 -17.67
N ILE A 120 -15.17 40.65 -18.69
CA ILE A 120 -16.62 40.93 -18.68
C ILE A 120 -17.43 39.86 -17.90
N ILE A 121 -16.79 38.75 -17.48
CA ILE A 121 -17.46 37.62 -16.79
C ILE A 121 -17.20 37.59 -15.27
N LEU A 122 -16.69 38.67 -14.67
CA LEU A 122 -16.81 38.83 -13.21
C LEU A 122 -18.15 39.51 -12.90
N PRO A 123 -19.19 38.78 -12.42
CA PRO A 123 -20.31 39.47 -11.79
C PRO A 123 -19.74 40.24 -10.60
N SER A 124 -20.05 41.52 -10.58
CA SER A 124 -19.69 42.48 -9.55
C SER A 124 -19.91 41.93 -8.14
N LEU A 125 -18.84 41.46 -7.50
CA LEU A 125 -18.72 41.44 -6.05
C LEU A 125 -18.53 42.90 -5.61
N LYS A 126 -19.64 43.64 -5.56
CA LYS A 126 -19.73 44.86 -4.76
C LYS A 126 -19.84 44.40 -3.30
N ILE A 127 -18.75 44.57 -2.55
CA ILE A 127 -18.79 44.73 -1.10
C ILE A 127 -19.18 46.18 -0.81
#